data_AF-A0A382UV23-F1
#
_entry.id   AF-A0A382UV23-F1
#
_cell.length_a   1.000
_cell.length_b   1.000
_cell.length_c   1.000
_cell.angle_alpha   90.00
_cell.angle_beta   90.00
_cell.angle_gamma   90.00
#
_symmetry.space_group_name_H-M   'P 1'
#
loop_
_entity.id
_entity.type
_entity.pdbx_description
1 polymer ?
#
loop_
_entity_poly.entity_id
_entity_poly.type
_entity_poly.pdbx_seq_one_letter_code
_entity_poly.pdbx_strand_id
1 'polypeptide(L)'
;MTQAIKNLILVASGKGGVGKSTVATNLALALAHAGYRTGLLDADIYGPSIPTMLGDAPRPGSPDGKTIMPVEKFGLKIMSMGYMVERDVAMVWRGPMLASAVTQFIQDVEWGELDYLIFDLPPGTGDIQLSLAQKVKVTGSLLVTTPQEVALADVYRAKAMFDRVRIPVLGLVENMSHFVA
;
A
#
# COMPACT_ATOMS: atom_id res chain seq x y z
N MET A 1 -14.80 -15.67 -10.26
CA MET A 1 -15.30 -15.43 -8.89
C MET A 1 -14.92 -14.00 -8.55
N THR A 2 -15.89 -13.13 -8.25
CA THR A 2 -15.61 -11.72 -7.94
C THR A 2 -15.03 -11.65 -6.53
N GLN A 3 -13.73 -11.43 -6.40
CA GLN A 3 -13.11 -11.10 -5.12
C GLN A 3 -13.76 -9.81 -4.59
N ALA A 4 -14.50 -9.89 -3.49
CA ALA A 4 -15.13 -8.71 -2.91
C ALA A 4 -14.21 -8.09 -1.85
N ILE A 5 -13.53 -7.02 -2.24
CA ILE A 5 -12.87 -6.11 -1.30
C ILE A 5 -13.91 -5.07 -0.89
N LYS A 6 -14.39 -5.12 0.36
CA LYS A 6 -15.40 -4.16 0.85
C LYS A 6 -14.84 -2.76 0.99
N ASN A 7 -13.64 -2.65 1.56
CA ASN A 7 -12.97 -1.37 1.78
C ASN A 7 -11.54 -1.39 1.28
N LEU A 8 -11.21 -0.49 0.34
CA LEU A 8 -9.85 -0.25 -0.11
C LEU A 8 -9.35 1.07 0.49
N ILE A 9 -8.35 1.00 1.36
CA ILE A 9 -7.78 2.16 2.05
C ILE A 9 -6.36 2.40 1.55
N LEU A 10 -6.14 3.57 0.96
CA LEU A 10 -4.81 3.98 0.50
C LEU A 10 -4.06 4.64 1.64
N VAL A 11 -2.83 4.20 1.92
CA VAL A 11 -1.92 4.85 2.86
C VAL A 11 -0.87 5.59 2.05
N ALA A 12 -0.85 6.92 2.17
CA ALA A 12 -0.04 7.79 1.34
C ALA A 12 0.82 8.73 2.19
N SER A 13 1.92 9.21 1.62
CA SER A 13 2.72 10.28 2.19
C SER A 13 3.22 11.23 1.11
N GLY A 14 3.40 12.50 1.48
CA GLY A 14 3.99 13.49 0.56
C GLY A 14 5.49 13.24 0.31
N LYS A 15 6.18 12.59 1.24
CA LYS A 15 7.63 12.34 1.21
C LYS A 15 7.97 10.94 1.70
N GLY A 16 9.13 10.43 1.27
CA GLY A 16 9.73 9.21 1.82
C GLY A 16 10.27 9.41 3.25
N GLY A 17 10.38 8.31 4.01
CA GLY A 17 10.98 8.32 5.36
C GLY A 17 10.07 8.76 6.50
N VAL A 18 8.80 9.14 6.25
CA VAL A 18 7.84 9.51 7.30
C VAL A 18 7.25 8.33 8.08
N GLY A 19 7.63 7.09 7.74
CA GLY A 19 7.10 5.87 8.35
C GLY A 19 5.74 5.41 7.82
N LYS A 20 5.40 5.80 6.57
CA LYS A 20 4.18 5.37 5.86
C LYS A 20 3.95 3.85 5.92
N SER A 21 4.94 3.05 5.51
CA SER A 21 4.85 1.58 5.52
C SER A 21 4.67 1.00 6.93
N THR A 22 5.27 1.64 7.93
CA THR A 22 5.06 1.29 9.34
C THR A 22 3.62 1.49 9.76
N VAL A 23 3.04 2.64 9.43
CA VAL A 23 1.63 2.94 9.71
C VAL A 23 0.71 1.98 8.95
N ALA A 24 0.96 1.75 7.66
CA ALA A 24 0.17 0.82 6.85
C ALA A 24 0.16 -0.61 7.42
N THR A 25 1.34 -1.11 7.79
CA THR A 25 1.51 -2.45 8.36
C THR A 25 0.78 -2.57 9.71
N ASN A 26 0.95 -1.61 10.61
CA ASN A 26 0.31 -1.65 11.92
C ASN A 26 -1.20 -1.47 11.83
N LEU A 27 -1.70 -0.65 10.89
CA LEU A 27 -3.13 -0.54 10.62
C LEU A 27 -3.72 -1.88 10.16
N ALA A 28 -3.04 -2.56 9.22
CA ALA A 28 -3.48 -3.86 8.74
C ALA A 28 -3.49 -4.90 9.87
N LEU A 29 -2.42 -4.97 10.67
CA LEU A 29 -2.33 -5.88 11.81
C LEU A 29 -3.40 -5.60 12.86
N ALA A 30 -3.68 -4.32 13.16
CA ALA A 30 -4.73 -3.94 14.11
C ALA A 30 -6.13 -4.36 13.63
N LEU A 31 -6.42 -4.19 12.34
CA LEU A 31 -7.69 -4.63 11.74
C LEU A 31 -7.84 -6.15 11.76
N ALA A 32 -6.77 -6.89 11.42
CA ALA A 32 -6.76 -8.34 11.51
C ALA A 32 -6.93 -8.83 12.96
N HIS A 33 -6.27 -8.18 13.91
CA HIS A 33 -6.41 -8.48 15.34
C HIS A 33 -7.82 -8.19 15.86
N ALA A 34 -8.51 -7.19 15.31
CA ALA A 34 -9.91 -6.91 15.58
C ALA A 34 -10.89 -7.89 14.90
N GLY A 35 -10.39 -8.90 14.18
CA GLY A 35 -11.18 -9.96 13.55
C GLY A 35 -11.63 -9.69 12.11
N TYR A 36 -11.16 -8.63 11.47
CA TYR A 36 -11.48 -8.33 10.08
C TYR A 36 -10.59 -9.11 9.11
N ARG A 37 -11.18 -9.61 8.02
CA ARG A 37 -10.41 -10.23 6.92
C ARG A 37 -9.63 -9.13 6.22
N THR A 38 -8.32 -9.14 6.39
CA THR A 38 -7.47 -8.00 6.03
C THR A 38 -6.36 -8.40 5.07
N GLY A 39 -6.24 -7.65 3.98
CA GLY A 39 -5.12 -7.71 3.05
C GLY A 39 -4.17 -6.52 3.25
N LEU A 40 -2.89 -6.72 2.94
CA LEU A 40 -1.86 -5.69 2.88
C LEU A 40 -1.14 -5.76 1.54
N LEU A 41 -1.15 -4.66 0.80
CA LEU A 41 -0.49 -4.53 -0.50
C LEU A 41 0.58 -3.43 -0.45
N ASP A 42 1.82 -3.80 -0.75
CA ASP A 42 2.97 -2.90 -0.89
C ASP A 42 3.30 -2.63 -2.36
N ALA A 43 3.14 -1.39 -2.81
CA ALA A 43 3.57 -0.98 -4.16
C ALA A 43 4.86 -0.16 -4.18
N ASP A 44 5.56 0.01 -3.06
CA ASP A 44 6.83 0.73 -3.05
C ASP A 44 7.94 -0.16 -3.63
N ILE A 45 8.25 0.05 -4.90
CA ILE A 45 9.22 -0.79 -5.65
C ILE A 45 10.65 -0.38 -5.39
N TYR A 46 10.86 0.90 -5.10
CA TYR A 46 12.20 1.44 -4.89
C TYR A 46 12.70 1.18 -3.47
N GLY A 47 11.79 0.91 -2.53
CA GLY A 47 12.13 0.57 -1.16
C GLY A 47 11.06 -0.27 -0.46
N PRO A 48 10.76 -1.48 -0.94
CA PRO A 48 9.71 -2.32 -0.35
C PRO A 48 10.08 -2.64 1.09
N SER A 49 9.28 -2.13 2.02
CA SER A 49 9.58 -2.23 3.46
C SER A 49 8.82 -3.39 4.10
N ILE A 50 7.66 -3.76 3.55
CA ILE A 50 6.75 -4.72 4.18
C ILE A 50 7.35 -6.12 4.33
N PRO A 51 8.03 -6.70 3.32
CA PRO A 51 8.69 -8.00 3.49
C PRO A 51 9.71 -8.02 4.64
N THR A 52 10.48 -6.95 4.79
CA THR A 52 11.46 -6.79 5.87
C THR A 52 10.77 -6.64 7.22
N MET A 53 9.72 -5.81 7.29
CA MET A 53 8.99 -5.52 8.52
C MET A 53 8.25 -6.75 9.10
N LEU A 54 7.67 -7.57 8.24
CA LEU A 54 6.94 -8.77 8.65
C LEU A 54 7.85 -10.00 8.73
N GLY A 55 9.14 -9.84 8.42
CA GLY A 55 10.14 -10.91 8.35
C GLY A 55 9.95 -11.81 7.14
N ASP A 56 11.01 -12.52 6.77
CA ASP A 56 11.05 -13.35 5.56
C ASP A 56 9.85 -14.30 5.45
N ALA A 57 9.40 -14.47 4.22
CA ALA A 57 8.34 -15.38 3.83
C ALA A 57 8.70 -16.02 2.48
N PRO A 58 8.17 -17.22 2.17
CA PRO A 58 8.28 -17.79 0.84
C PRO A 58 7.76 -16.78 -0.20
N ARG A 59 8.42 -16.70 -1.36
CA ARG A 59 7.92 -15.87 -2.46
C ARG A 59 6.51 -16.34 -2.85
N PRO A 60 5.59 -15.41 -3.18
CA PRO A 60 4.30 -15.73 -3.78
C PRO A 60 4.46 -16.69 -4.95
N GLY A 61 3.67 -17.76 -4.94
CA GLY A 61 3.57 -18.68 -6.08
C GLY A 61 2.43 -18.29 -7.02
N SER A 62 2.53 -18.73 -8.27
CA SER A 62 1.39 -18.73 -9.20
C SER A 62 1.27 -20.10 -9.85
N PRO A 63 0.55 -21.06 -9.21
CA PRO A 63 0.51 -22.45 -9.66
C PRO A 63 -0.03 -22.65 -11.08
N ASP A 64 -0.91 -21.76 -11.54
CA ASP A 64 -1.55 -21.76 -12.86
C ASP A 64 -0.98 -20.70 -13.81
N GLY A 65 0.01 -19.92 -13.37
CA GLY A 65 0.58 -18.79 -14.10
C GLY A 65 -0.36 -17.60 -14.31
N LYS A 66 -1.53 -17.59 -13.66
CA LYS A 66 -2.57 -16.55 -13.80
C LYS A 66 -2.94 -15.95 -12.45
N THR A 67 -3.15 -16.79 -11.45
CA THR A 67 -3.57 -16.43 -10.11
C THR A 67 -2.34 -16.37 -9.21
N ILE A 68 -2.15 -15.27 -8.50
CA ILE A 68 -1.01 -15.09 -7.60
C ILE A 68 -1.46 -15.40 -6.18
N MET A 69 -0.81 -16.36 -5.52
CA MET A 69 -1.11 -16.70 -4.12
C MET A 69 -0.43 -15.69 -3.19
N PRO A 70 -1.18 -14.92 -2.38
CA PRO A 70 -0.56 -14.00 -1.43
C PRO A 70 0.19 -14.77 -0.34
N VAL A 71 1.15 -14.09 0.29
CA VAL A 71 1.78 -14.59 1.52
C VAL A 71 0.77 -14.47 2.66
N GLU A 72 0.51 -15.55 3.38
CA GLU A 72 -0.35 -15.53 4.56
C GLU A 72 0.49 -15.52 5.84
N LYS A 73 0.38 -14.45 6.64
CA LYS A 73 1.14 -14.29 7.90
C LYS A 73 0.43 -13.34 8.84
N PHE A 74 0.48 -13.61 10.14
CA PHE A 74 -0.14 -12.77 11.19
C PHE A 74 -1.64 -12.49 10.96
N GLY A 75 -2.37 -13.40 10.32
CA GLY A 75 -3.78 -13.20 9.95
C GLY A 75 -4.00 -12.26 8.76
N LEU A 76 -2.94 -11.86 8.06
CA LEU A 76 -2.99 -11.04 6.85
C LEU A 76 -2.76 -11.87 5.60
N LYS A 77 -3.43 -11.48 4.51
CA LYS A 77 -2.98 -11.78 3.15
C LYS A 77 -2.06 -10.65 2.69
N ILE A 78 -0.86 -10.96 2.25
CA ILE A 78 0.19 -9.98 1.98
C ILE A 78 0.68 -10.13 0.55
N MET A 79 0.79 -9.01 -0.15
CA MET A 79 1.48 -8.91 -1.42
C MET A 79 2.42 -7.71 -1.40
N SER A 80 3.60 -7.87 -1.97
CA SER A 80 4.57 -6.78 -2.11
C SER A 80 5.29 -6.87 -3.43
N MET A 81 5.51 -5.71 -4.05
CA MET A 81 6.41 -5.59 -5.19
C MET A 81 7.82 -6.10 -4.87
N GLY A 82 8.26 -6.02 -3.60
CA GLY A 82 9.53 -6.56 -3.14
C GLY A 82 9.68 -8.07 -3.29
N TYR A 83 8.58 -8.82 -3.46
CA TYR A 83 8.65 -10.25 -3.77
C TYR A 83 8.91 -10.54 -5.24
N MET A 84 8.60 -9.59 -6.14
CA MET A 84 8.73 -9.74 -7.60
C MET A 84 10.09 -9.26 -8.12
N VAL A 85 10.81 -8.46 -7.34
CA VAL A 85 12.12 -7.94 -7.74
C VAL A 85 13.21 -8.92 -7.29
N GLU A 86 14.00 -9.42 -8.23
CA GLU A 86 15.25 -10.08 -7.88
C GLU A 86 16.23 -9.04 -7.34
N ARG A 87 16.77 -9.29 -6.14
CA ARG A 87 17.59 -8.31 -5.40
C ARG A 87 18.82 -7.82 -6.18
N ASP A 88 19.27 -8.57 -7.19
CA ASP A 88 20.49 -8.30 -7.96
C ASP A 88 20.25 -7.75 -9.38
N VAL A 89 18.98 -7.54 -9.79
CA VAL A 89 18.66 -7.02 -11.13
C VAL A 89 18.03 -5.63 -11.03
N ALA A 90 18.77 -4.61 -11.46
CA ALA A 90 18.26 -3.25 -11.56
C ALA A 90 17.24 -3.13 -12.71
N MET A 91 15.97 -3.40 -12.44
CA MET A 91 14.88 -3.20 -13.40
C MET A 91 14.43 -1.72 -13.41
N VAL A 92 14.45 -1.10 -14.60
CA VAL A 92 13.90 0.26 -14.77
C VAL A 92 12.39 0.16 -14.95
N TRP A 93 11.65 0.44 -13.89
CA TRP A 93 10.20 0.51 -13.94
C TRP A 93 9.73 1.88 -14.43
N ARG A 94 8.99 1.90 -15.53
CA ARG A 94 8.31 3.12 -16.02
C ARG A 94 6.94 3.26 -15.37
N GLY A 95 6.48 4.49 -15.14
CA GLY A 95 5.19 4.79 -14.48
C GLY A 95 3.98 3.96 -14.96
N PRO A 96 3.76 3.78 -16.28
CA PRO A 96 2.67 2.93 -16.77
C PRO A 96 2.81 1.45 -16.39
N MET A 97 4.03 0.92 -16.32
CA MET A 97 4.28 -0.46 -15.87
C MET A 97 3.92 -0.62 -14.40
N LEU A 98 4.24 0.39 -13.59
CA LEU A 98 3.90 0.42 -12.17
C LEU A 98 2.40 0.38 -11.94
N ALA A 99 1.68 1.27 -12.62
CA ALA A 99 0.23 1.32 -12.55
C ALA A 99 -0.41 -0.01 -13.00
N SER A 100 0.13 -0.63 -14.05
CA SER A 100 -0.35 -1.94 -14.52
C SER A 100 -0.08 -3.07 -13.53
N ALA A 101 1.14 -3.18 -12.99
CA ALA A 101 1.49 -4.21 -11.99
C ALA A 101 0.63 -4.08 -10.73
N VAL A 102 0.42 -2.85 -10.25
CA VAL A 102 -0.47 -2.55 -9.14
C VAL A 102 -1.92 -2.95 -9.42
N THR A 103 -2.43 -2.61 -10.61
CA THR A 103 -3.79 -3.01 -11.01
C THR A 103 -3.90 -4.53 -11.05
N GLN A 104 -2.88 -5.19 -11.59
CA GLN A 104 -2.79 -6.64 -11.65
C GLN A 104 -2.84 -7.26 -10.26
N PHE A 105 -2.13 -6.70 -9.28
CA PHE A 105 -2.18 -7.21 -7.91
C PHE A 105 -3.55 -7.10 -7.25
N ILE A 106 -4.35 -6.11 -7.62
CA ILE A 106 -5.72 -6.01 -7.10
C ILE A 106 -6.63 -7.06 -7.74
N GLN A 107 -6.35 -7.49 -8.97
CA GLN A 107 -7.22 -8.35 -9.78
C GLN A 107 -6.84 -9.85 -9.74
N ASP A 108 -5.54 -10.13 -9.81
CA ASP A 108 -5.00 -11.47 -10.07
C ASP A 108 -4.50 -12.16 -8.79
N VAL A 109 -4.32 -11.43 -7.69
CA VAL A 109 -3.95 -12.03 -6.40
C VAL A 109 -5.18 -12.67 -5.78
N GLU A 110 -5.06 -13.88 -5.24
CA GLU A 110 -6.16 -14.59 -4.57
C GLU A 110 -6.48 -14.01 -3.19
N TRP A 111 -7.01 -12.78 -3.18
CA TRP A 111 -7.45 -12.08 -1.98
C TRP A 111 -8.63 -12.81 -1.30
N GLY A 112 -9.46 -13.50 -2.06
CA GLY A 112 -10.75 -13.99 -1.59
C GLY A 112 -11.65 -12.84 -1.14
N GLU A 113 -12.37 -13.05 -0.05
CA GLU A 113 -13.25 -12.04 0.53
C GLU A 113 -12.53 -11.21 1.60
N LEU A 114 -12.40 -9.91 1.39
CA LEU A 114 -11.74 -8.99 2.34
C LEU A 114 -12.70 -7.93 2.85
N ASP A 115 -12.66 -7.68 4.16
CA ASP A 115 -13.31 -6.52 4.75
C ASP A 115 -12.48 -5.25 4.53
N TYR A 116 -11.15 -5.38 4.59
CA TYR A 116 -10.20 -4.29 4.31
C TYR A 116 -9.03 -4.77 3.46
N LEU A 117 -8.66 -3.99 2.44
CA LEU A 117 -7.37 -4.05 1.79
C LEU A 117 -6.64 -2.73 2.09
N ILE A 118 -5.54 -2.83 2.83
CA ILE A 118 -4.65 -1.70 3.11
C ILE A 118 -3.61 -1.64 2.02
N PHE A 119 -3.52 -0.50 1.35
CA PHE A 119 -2.60 -0.29 0.25
C PHE A 119 -1.53 0.74 0.64
N ASP A 120 -0.31 0.27 0.90
CA ASP A 120 0.88 1.11 1.03
C ASP A 120 1.36 1.63 -0.33
N LEU A 121 1.11 2.93 -0.60
CA LEU A 121 1.49 3.58 -1.85
C LEU A 121 2.98 3.96 -1.86
N PRO A 122 3.63 4.12 -3.02
CA PRO A 122 4.93 4.78 -3.10
C PRO A 122 4.86 6.23 -2.58
N PRO A 123 5.98 6.80 -2.11
CA PRO A 123 6.00 8.19 -1.65
C PRO A 123 5.70 9.18 -2.79
N GLY A 124 5.08 10.31 -2.43
CA GLY A 124 4.81 11.43 -3.35
C GLY A 124 3.39 11.44 -3.92
N THR A 125 3.18 12.24 -4.96
CA THR A 125 1.87 12.49 -5.59
C THR A 125 1.88 12.11 -7.08
N GLY A 126 2.50 10.98 -7.41
CA GLY A 126 2.77 10.55 -8.79
C GLY A 126 1.57 9.95 -9.54
N ASP A 127 1.87 9.36 -10.70
CA ASP A 127 0.88 8.84 -11.66
C ASP A 127 0.13 7.60 -11.17
N ILE A 128 0.67 6.86 -10.19
CA ILE A 128 0.06 5.64 -9.66
C ILE A 128 -1.25 5.97 -8.94
N GLN A 129 -1.25 7.05 -8.15
CA GLN A 129 -2.43 7.50 -7.39
C GLN A 129 -3.57 7.88 -8.35
N LEU A 130 -3.27 8.59 -9.43
CA LEU A 130 -4.22 8.98 -10.47
C LEU A 130 -4.75 7.76 -11.22
N SER A 131 -3.85 6.85 -11.61
CA SER A 131 -4.23 5.64 -12.37
C SER A 131 -5.10 4.69 -11.53
N LEU A 132 -4.80 4.55 -10.24
CA LEU A 132 -5.60 3.75 -9.31
C LEU A 132 -7.00 4.31 -9.13
N ALA A 133 -7.13 5.62 -8.94
CA ALA A 133 -8.41 6.28 -8.77
C ALA A 133 -9.37 6.08 -9.96
N GLN A 134 -8.82 5.87 -11.17
CA GLN A 134 -9.61 5.63 -12.38
C GLN A 134 -10.04 4.16 -12.55
N LYS A 135 -9.25 3.21 -12.03
CA LYS A 135 -9.43 1.78 -12.31
C LYS A 135 -10.11 1.01 -11.18
N VAL A 136 -9.97 1.48 -9.95
CA VAL A 136 -10.42 0.75 -8.76
C VAL A 136 -11.25 1.67 -7.87
N LYS A 137 -12.33 1.14 -7.33
CA LYS A 137 -13.17 1.87 -6.36
C LYS A 137 -12.46 1.94 -5.01
N VAL A 138 -11.88 3.09 -4.73
CA VAL A 138 -11.20 3.38 -3.46
C VAL A 138 -12.22 3.91 -2.43
N THR A 139 -12.16 3.41 -1.19
CA THR A 139 -13.04 3.88 -0.10
C THR A 139 -12.55 5.19 0.50
N GLY A 140 -11.24 5.33 0.68
CA GLY A 140 -10.62 6.56 1.15
C GLY A 140 -9.10 6.43 1.29
N SER A 141 -8.47 7.51 1.76
CA SER A 141 -7.04 7.57 2.00
C SER A 141 -6.69 8.04 3.41
N LEU A 142 -5.59 7.52 3.93
CA LEU A 142 -4.93 7.93 5.17
C LEU A 142 -3.60 8.59 4.80
N LEU A 143 -3.41 9.84 5.21
CA LEU A 143 -2.16 10.55 4.98
C LEU A 143 -1.22 10.35 6.16
N VAL A 144 0.07 10.16 5.90
CA VAL A 144 1.12 10.02 6.91
C VAL A 144 2.15 11.14 6.73
N THR A 145 2.50 11.81 7.83
CA THR A 145 3.49 12.89 7.88
C THR A 145 4.35 12.80 9.14
N THR A 146 5.30 13.71 9.27
CA THR A 146 6.01 14.02 10.52
C THR A 146 5.81 15.51 10.86
N PRO A 147 6.13 15.97 12.09
CA PRO A 147 5.99 17.38 12.48
C PRO A 147 6.86 18.37 11.69
N GLN A 148 7.83 17.86 10.92
CA GLN A 148 8.75 18.69 10.16
C GLN A 148 7.98 19.49 9.10
N GLU A 149 8.20 20.81 9.05
CA GLU A 149 7.47 21.70 8.13
C GLU A 149 7.52 21.26 6.66
N VAL A 150 8.65 20.72 6.22
CA VAL A 150 8.81 20.21 4.85
C VAL A 150 7.87 19.02 4.59
N ALA A 151 7.71 18.11 5.55
CA ALA A 151 6.81 16.96 5.42
C ALA A 151 5.34 17.43 5.39
N LEU A 152 4.99 18.42 6.22
CA LEU A 152 3.65 19.03 6.24
C LEU A 152 3.31 19.67 4.89
N ALA A 153 4.24 20.44 4.31
CA ALA A 153 4.06 21.06 3.00
C ALA A 153 3.76 20.02 1.89
N ASP A 154 4.45 18.88 1.91
CA ASP A 154 4.22 17.81 0.93
C ASP A 154 2.88 17.09 1.16
N VAL A 155 2.42 16.94 2.41
CA VAL A 155 1.09 16.38 2.71
C VAL A 155 -0.04 17.27 2.22
N TYR A 156 0.09 18.60 2.26
CA TYR A 156 -0.91 19.49 1.66
C TYR A 156 -1.07 19.25 0.15
N ARG A 157 0.04 19.02 -0.56
CA ARG A 157 0.02 18.67 -1.98
C ARG A 157 -0.65 17.31 -2.21
N ALA A 158 -0.34 16.33 -1.38
CA ALA A 158 -0.98 15.01 -1.43
C ALA A 158 -2.49 15.10 -1.21
N LYS A 159 -2.94 15.88 -0.22
CA LYS A 159 -4.36 16.13 0.03
C LYS A 159 -5.03 16.75 -1.20
N ALA A 160 -4.42 17.80 -1.78
CA ALA A 160 -4.96 18.46 -2.97
C ALA A 160 -5.09 17.50 -4.17
N MET A 161 -4.17 16.54 -4.32
CA MET A 161 -4.27 15.50 -5.35
C MET A 161 -5.45 14.55 -5.07
N PHE A 162 -5.61 14.05 -3.85
CA PHE A 162 -6.75 13.19 -3.48
C PHE A 162 -8.11 13.89 -3.66
N ASP A 163 -8.19 15.18 -3.32
CA ASP A 163 -9.38 16.00 -3.55
C ASP A 163 -9.74 16.07 -5.05
N ARG A 164 -8.73 16.23 -5.93
CA ARG A 164 -8.93 16.27 -7.40
C ARG A 164 -9.47 14.96 -7.95
N VAL A 165 -9.02 13.82 -7.42
CA VAL A 165 -9.51 12.48 -7.82
C VAL A 165 -10.72 12.02 -7.02
N ARG A 166 -11.29 12.89 -6.17
CA ARG A 166 -12.49 12.63 -5.36
C ARG A 166 -12.37 11.41 -4.43
N ILE A 167 -11.17 11.15 -3.95
CA ILE A 167 -10.94 10.12 -2.91
C ILE A 167 -10.99 10.82 -1.55
N PRO A 168 -11.90 10.42 -0.65
CA PRO A 168 -12.00 11.03 0.68
C PRO A 168 -10.74 10.78 1.50
N VAL A 169 -10.16 11.83 2.08
CA VAL A 169 -9.12 11.70 3.11
C VAL A 169 -9.81 11.41 4.44
N LEU A 170 -9.65 10.18 4.93
CA LEU A 170 -10.25 9.68 6.16
C LEU A 170 -9.56 10.23 7.42
N GLY A 171 -8.28 10.60 7.29
CA GLY A 171 -7.50 11.16 8.38
C GLY A 171 -6.06 11.46 8.03
N LEU A 172 -5.36 12.03 9.01
CA LEU A 172 -3.93 12.32 8.99
C LEU A 172 -3.27 11.66 10.20
N VAL A 173 -2.15 10.99 9.98
CA VAL A 173 -1.29 10.45 11.01
C VAL A 173 0.00 11.26 11.04
N GLU A 174 0.24 11.94 12.15
CA GLU A 174 1.54 12.54 12.44
C GLU A 174 2.40 11.51 13.18
N ASN A 175 3.35 10.93 12.46
CA ASN A 175 4.30 9.98 12.99
C ASN A 175 5.55 10.70 13.52
N MET A 176 6.33 10.05 14.39
CA MET A 176 7.53 10.64 15.00
C MET A 176 7.25 12.01 15.64
N SER A 177 6.09 12.15 16.30
CA SER A 177 5.59 13.43 16.81
C SER A 177 6.36 13.97 18.02
N HIS A 178 7.05 13.08 18.73
CA HIS A 178 7.88 13.42 19.87
C HIS A 178 9.01 12.41 20.01
N PHE A 179 10.13 12.87 20.57
CA PHE A 179 11.19 11.99 21.01
C PHE A 179 10.91 11.57 22.45
N VAL A 180 10.85 10.27 22.70
CA VAL A 180 10.83 9.72 24.06
C VAL A 180 12.28 9.41 24.43
N ALA A 181 12.84 10.20 25.34
CA ALA A 181 14.19 10.04 25.88
C ALA A 181 14.22 9.00 26.99
#